data_AF-A0A969ICF7-F1
#
_entry.id   AF-A0A969ICF7-F1
#
_cell.length_a   1.000
_cell.length_b   1.000
_cell.length_c   1.000
_cell.angle_alpha   90.00
_cell.angle_beta   90.00
_cell.angle_gamma   90.00
#
_symmetry.space_group_name_H-M   'P 1'
#
loop_
_entity.id
_entity.type
_entity.pdbx_description
1 polymer ?
#
loop_
_entity_poly.entity_id
_entity_poly.type
_entity_poly.pdbx_seq_one_letter_code
_entity_poly.pdbx_strand_id
1 'polypeptide(L)'
;MKKSLLYSLVVLAILQPIFSAAQERPIRTRPTGNLPGRLGNITGGRSFGGSSGGAASGDSLQHRDYSEDSVAITFRFPFSTQSNKLDTSIRDFTTRFPIPAHHVFLGNLGTATRSILFTPE
;
A
#
# COMPACT_ATOMS: atom_id res chain seq x y z
N MET A 1 -20.14 44.40 19.57
CA MET A 1 -18.81 43.78 19.33
C MET A 1 -17.96 44.74 18.50
N LYS A 2 -16.67 44.91 18.80
CA LYS A 2 -15.79 45.80 18.03
C LYS A 2 -15.63 45.21 16.61
N LYS A 3 -15.77 46.03 15.56
CA LYS A 3 -15.70 45.58 14.16
C LYS A 3 -14.39 44.83 13.86
N SER A 4 -13.28 45.18 14.52
CA SER A 4 -11.99 44.49 14.43
C SER A 4 -12.03 43.03 14.86
N LEU A 5 -12.83 42.69 15.87
CA LEU A 5 -13.02 41.31 16.34
C LEU A 5 -13.77 40.47 15.31
N LEU A 6 -14.72 41.09 14.61
CA LEU A 6 -15.52 40.44 13.57
C LEU A 6 -14.66 40.14 12.33
N TYR A 7 -13.78 41.07 11.92
CA TYR A 7 -12.83 40.83 10.83
C TYR A 7 -11.81 39.73 11.16
N SER A 8 -11.27 39.71 12.38
CA SER A 8 -10.32 38.67 12.80
C SER A 8 -10.93 37.27 12.77
N LEU A 9 -12.20 37.13 13.19
CA LEU A 9 -12.90 35.85 13.22
C LEU A 9 -13.23 35.36 11.80
N VAL A 10 -13.59 36.28 10.89
CA VAL A 10 -13.83 35.96 9.47
C VAL A 10 -12.54 35.52 8.78
N VAL A 11 -11.42 36.20 8.99
CA VAL A 11 -10.11 35.81 8.44
C VAL A 11 -9.68 34.44 8.97
N LEU A 12 -9.89 34.19 10.27
CA LEU A 12 -9.57 32.89 10.88
C LEU A 12 -10.42 31.76 10.27
N ALA A 13 -11.72 31.99 10.04
CA ALA A 13 -12.64 31.00 9.48
C ALA A 13 -12.33 30.63 8.01
N ILE A 14 -11.79 31.57 7.22
CA ILE A 14 -11.41 31.31 5.82
C ILE A 14 -10.09 30.54 5.71
N LEU A 15 -9.21 30.60 6.72
CA LEU A 15 -7.90 29.95 6.69
C LEU A 15 -7.88 28.49 7.15
N GLN A 16 -8.88 28.03 7.92
CA GLN A 16 -8.92 26.66 8.47
C GLN A 16 -9.04 25.50 7.46
N PRO A 17 -9.76 25.60 6.31
CA PRO A 17 -9.97 24.43 5.44
C PRO A 17 -8.71 24.03 4.64
N ILE A 18 -7.68 24.89 4.58
CA ILE A 18 -6.46 24.61 3.81
C ILE A 18 -5.57 23.57 4.52
N PHE A 19 -5.66 23.44 5.86
CA PHE A 19 -4.85 22.50 6.63
C PHE A 19 -5.46 21.08 6.71
N SER A 20 -6.79 20.94 6.62
CA SER A 20 -7.45 19.62 6.70
C SER A 20 -7.29 18.77 5.43
N ALA A 21 -6.99 19.37 4.28
CA ALA A 21 -6.77 18.64 3.02
C ALA A 21 -5.39 17.96 2.92
N ALA A 22 -4.47 18.22 3.86
CA ALA A 22 -3.15 17.61 3.95
C ALA A 22 -3.09 16.43 4.93
N GLN A 23 -4.24 15.84 5.28
CA GLN A 23 -4.29 14.68 6.17
C GLN A 23 -3.89 13.42 5.40
N GLU A 24 -2.65 12.97 5.62
CA GLU A 24 -2.17 11.68 5.14
C GLU A 24 -3.10 10.55 5.63
N ARG A 25 -3.39 9.60 4.74
CA ARG A 25 -4.22 8.44 5.07
C ARG A 25 -3.47 7.60 6.12
N PRO A 26 -4.07 7.30 7.28
CA PRO A 26 -3.45 6.39 8.23
C PRO A 26 -3.24 5.04 7.56
N ILE A 27 -1.99 4.57 7.56
CA ILE A 27 -1.63 3.21 7.18
C ILE A 27 -2.49 2.28 8.04
N ARG A 28 -3.41 1.54 7.43
CA ARG A 28 -4.16 0.49 8.11
C ARG A 28 -3.20 -0.67 8.38
N THR A 29 -2.51 -0.63 9.51
CA THR A 29 -1.96 -1.85 10.09
C THR A 29 -3.16 -2.71 10.51
N ARG A 30 -3.31 -3.87 9.86
CA ARG A 30 -4.25 -4.90 10.31
C ARG A 30 -3.85 -5.28 11.74
N PRO A 31 -4.78 -5.29 12.71
CA PRO A 31 -4.48 -5.87 14.01
C PRO A 31 -4.46 -7.39 13.84
N THR A 32 -3.31 -7.95 13.49
CA THR A 32 -2.98 -9.36 13.74
C THR A 32 -2.59 -9.46 15.21
N GLY A 33 -3.60 -9.40 16.08
CA GLY A 33 -3.44 -9.54 17.52
C GLY A 33 -4.39 -10.61 18.01
N ASN A 34 -3.86 -11.81 18.26
CA ASN A 34 -4.52 -12.84 19.06
C ASN A 34 -4.96 -12.21 20.40
N LEU A 35 -6.27 -12.10 20.63
CA LEU A 35 -6.82 -11.75 21.93
C LEU A 35 -6.68 -12.98 22.85
N PRO A 36 -5.88 -12.91 23.93
CA PRO A 36 -5.80 -13.98 24.90
C PRO A 36 -7.00 -13.87 25.85
N GLY A 37 -7.71 -14.98 26.05
CA GLY A 37 -8.66 -15.09 27.17
C GLY A 37 -10.14 -15.06 26.82
N ARG A 38 -10.60 -15.92 25.90
CA ARG A 38 -12.02 -16.32 25.90
C ARG A 38 -12.17 -17.83 25.93
N LEU A 39 -12.18 -18.35 27.17
CA LEU A 39 -12.72 -19.67 27.50
C LEU A 39 -14.23 -19.70 27.22
N GLY A 40 -14.67 -20.81 26.62
CA GLY A 40 -16.05 -21.29 26.75
C GLY A 40 -16.94 -21.07 25.53
N ASN A 41 -16.89 -22.02 24.58
CA ASN A 41 -18.10 -22.79 24.33
C ASN A 41 -17.74 -24.22 23.92
N ILE A 42 -17.73 -25.06 24.94
CA ILE A 42 -17.84 -26.51 24.89
C ILE A 42 -19.15 -26.83 24.16
N THR A 43 -19.10 -27.69 23.14
CA THR A 43 -20.04 -28.83 22.92
C THR A 43 -20.05 -29.24 21.44
N GLY A 44 -19.51 -30.44 21.19
CA GLY A 44 -20.02 -31.35 20.16
C GLY A 44 -19.30 -31.35 18.82
N GLY A 45 -18.20 -32.12 18.70
CA GLY A 45 -17.67 -32.42 17.37
C GLY A 45 -16.30 -33.09 17.31
N ARG A 46 -16.18 -34.31 17.86
CA ARG A 46 -15.22 -35.36 17.44
C ARG A 46 -13.74 -34.94 17.31
N SER A 47 -13.02 -35.03 18.44
CA SER A 47 -11.57 -35.24 18.45
C SER A 47 -11.24 -36.59 17.80
N PHE A 48 -10.59 -36.55 16.63
CA PHE A 48 -9.77 -37.64 16.11
C PHE A 48 -8.35 -37.11 15.91
N GLY A 49 -7.39 -37.83 16.48
CA GLY A 49 -5.98 -37.75 16.08
C GLY A 49 -5.10 -36.87 16.95
N GLY A 50 -4.61 -37.43 18.05
CA GLY A 50 -3.39 -36.93 18.67
C GLY A 50 -2.17 -37.24 17.80
N SER A 51 -1.31 -36.23 17.64
CA SER A 51 0.13 -36.38 17.47
C SER A 51 0.72 -35.09 18.04
N SER A 52 1.03 -35.08 19.34
CA SER A 52 2.37 -35.36 19.87
C SER A 52 3.42 -34.45 19.25
N GLY A 53 3.91 -33.50 20.07
CA GLY A 53 4.93 -32.50 19.77
C GLY A 53 5.95 -32.90 18.70
N GLY A 54 5.78 -32.33 17.52
CA GLY A 54 6.86 -32.08 16.60
C GLY A 54 7.28 -30.62 16.81
N ALA A 55 8.53 -30.39 17.16
CA ALA A 55 9.13 -29.06 17.08
C ALA A 55 8.75 -28.45 15.73
N ALA A 56 8.10 -27.29 15.75
CA ALA A 56 7.92 -26.48 14.57
C ALA A 56 9.31 -26.02 14.12
N SER A 57 10.03 -26.91 13.43
CA SER A 57 11.12 -26.56 12.55
C SER A 57 10.53 -25.51 11.63
N GLY A 58 10.91 -24.25 11.85
CA GLY A 58 10.38 -23.11 11.12
C GLY A 58 10.49 -23.40 9.63
N ASP A 59 9.35 -23.69 9.03
CA ASP A 59 9.22 -23.81 7.60
C ASP A 59 9.70 -22.48 7.01
N SER A 60 10.75 -22.53 6.20
CA SER A 60 11.38 -21.34 5.61
C SER A 60 10.52 -20.71 4.51
N LEU A 61 9.40 -21.35 4.15
CA LEU A 61 8.42 -20.85 3.20
C LEU A 61 7.41 -19.92 3.89
N GLN A 62 7.91 -18.83 4.44
CA GLN A 62 7.05 -17.75 4.92
C GLN A 62 6.51 -16.95 3.71
N HIS A 63 5.19 -16.80 3.63
CA HIS A 63 4.59 -15.88 2.67
C HIS A 63 4.99 -14.45 3.03
N ARG A 64 5.76 -13.81 2.15
CA ARG A 64 6.21 -12.43 2.34
C ARG A 64 5.20 -11.46 1.79
N ASP A 65 5.04 -10.35 2.50
CA ASP A 65 4.25 -9.24 1.98
C ASP A 65 4.97 -8.63 0.76
N TYR A 66 4.20 -8.14 -0.20
CA TYR A 66 4.74 -7.54 -1.44
C TYR A 66 5.72 -6.37 -1.19
N SER A 67 5.62 -5.72 -0.03
CA SER A 67 6.53 -4.63 0.36
C SER A 67 7.92 -5.11 0.76
N GLU A 68 8.06 -6.35 1.19
CA GLU A 68 9.34 -6.90 1.68
C GLU A 68 10.35 -7.15 0.55
N ASP A 69 9.87 -7.16 -0.70
CA ASP A 69 10.68 -7.25 -1.91
C ASP A 69 10.91 -5.92 -2.63
N SER A 70 10.37 -4.84 -2.07
CA SER A 70 10.44 -3.53 -2.70
C SER A 70 11.30 -2.58 -1.86
N VAL A 71 12.24 -1.91 -2.52
CA VAL A 71 12.98 -0.79 -1.96
C VAL A 71 12.35 0.49 -2.49
N ALA A 72 11.96 1.38 -1.57
CA ALA A 72 11.41 2.70 -1.89
C ALA A 72 12.50 3.76 -1.74
N ILE A 73 12.97 4.35 -2.85
CA ILE A 73 14.03 5.36 -2.85
C ILE A 73 13.43 6.73 -3.10
N THR A 74 13.68 7.64 -2.17
CA THR A 74 13.32 9.06 -2.31
C THR A 74 14.57 9.93 -2.29
N PHE A 75 14.65 10.89 -3.19
CA PHE A 75 15.79 11.79 -3.34
C PHE A 75 15.35 13.24 -3.47
N ARG A 76 16.27 14.14 -3.15
CA ARG A 76 16.05 15.59 -3.15
C ARG A 76 17.25 16.28 -3.79
N PHE A 77 16.98 17.19 -4.72
CA PHE A 77 18.03 18.05 -5.26
C PHE A 77 18.44 19.12 -4.22
N PRO A 78 19.71 19.58 -4.22
CA PRO A 78 20.25 20.47 -3.18
C PRO A 78 19.42 21.74 -2.87
N PHE A 79 18.65 22.24 -3.85
CA PHE A 79 17.82 23.44 -3.71
C PHE A 79 16.32 23.18 -3.92
N SER A 80 15.91 21.93 -4.16
CA SER A 80 14.49 21.58 -4.26
C SER A 80 13.86 21.59 -2.88
N THR A 81 12.61 22.04 -2.73
CA THR A 81 11.80 21.81 -1.52
C THR A 81 10.97 20.53 -1.62
N GLN A 82 10.86 19.97 -2.83
CA GLN A 82 10.07 18.78 -3.12
C GLN A 82 10.95 17.52 -3.09
N SER A 83 10.39 16.46 -2.51
CA SER A 83 10.97 15.13 -2.45
C SER A 83 10.49 14.32 -3.65
N ASN A 84 11.40 13.78 -4.44
CA ASN A 84 11.09 12.99 -5.63
C ASN A 84 11.26 11.50 -5.33
N LYS A 85 10.34 10.66 -5.78
CA LYS A 85 10.44 9.20 -5.64
C LYS A 85 11.07 8.61 -6.91
N LEU A 86 12.00 7.67 -6.75
CA LEU A 86 12.56 6.88 -7.85
C LEU A 86 11.76 5.60 -8.12
N ASP A 87 10.76 5.32 -7.29
CA ASP A 87 9.96 4.11 -7.40
C ASP A 87 9.00 4.21 -8.60
N THR A 88 8.88 3.13 -9.36
CA THR A 88 7.90 3.04 -10.43
C THR A 88 6.51 2.88 -9.82
N SER A 89 5.64 3.87 -10.00
CA SER A 89 4.21 3.68 -9.77
C SER A 89 3.56 3.00 -10.98
N ILE A 90 2.40 2.36 -10.80
CA ILE A 90 1.62 1.78 -11.93
C ILE A 90 1.34 2.83 -13.01
N ARG A 91 1.16 4.09 -12.60
CA ARG A 91 0.91 5.21 -13.51
C ARG A 91 2.12 5.54 -14.38
N ASP A 92 3.33 5.32 -13.87
CA ASP A 92 4.56 5.74 -14.53
C ASP A 92 5.27 4.58 -15.26
N PHE A 93 4.61 3.43 -15.41
CA PHE A 93 5.19 2.23 -16.02
C PHE A 93 5.81 2.51 -17.40
N THR A 94 5.12 3.28 -18.24
CA THR A 94 5.56 3.56 -19.61
C THR A 94 6.65 4.64 -19.71
N THR A 95 7.03 5.29 -18.60
CA THR A 95 8.09 6.32 -18.61
C THR A 95 9.48 5.73 -18.80
N ARG A 96 9.69 4.48 -18.36
CA ARG A 96 10.97 3.77 -18.43
C ARG A 96 10.91 2.55 -19.35
N PHE A 97 9.73 1.96 -19.54
CA PHE A 97 9.54 0.78 -20.35
C PHE A 97 8.52 1.04 -21.46
N PRO A 98 8.92 0.98 -22.75
CA PRO A 98 8.07 1.47 -23.84
C PRO A 98 6.88 0.56 -24.16
N ILE A 99 6.86 -0.68 -23.65
CA ILE A 99 5.74 -1.61 -23.85
C ILE A 99 4.72 -1.38 -22.73
N PRO A 100 3.42 -1.22 -23.03
CA PRO A 100 2.38 -1.09 -22.00
C PRO A 100 2.27 -2.34 -21.11
N ALA A 101 1.90 -2.16 -19.84
CA ALA A 101 1.81 -3.26 -18.87
C ALA A 101 0.82 -4.38 -19.25
N HIS A 102 -0.12 -4.08 -20.16
CA HIS A 102 -1.15 -5.01 -20.62
C HIS A 102 -0.79 -5.71 -21.94
N HIS A 103 0.49 -5.69 -22.34
CA HIS A 103 0.99 -6.36 -23.54
C HIS A 103 1.92 -7.52 -23.17
N VAL A 104 1.82 -8.61 -23.92
CA VAL A 104 2.79 -9.71 -23.90
C VAL A 104 3.83 -9.46 -25.00
N PHE A 105 5.10 -9.60 -24.66
CA PHE A 105 6.24 -9.43 -25.56
C PHE A 105 7.31 -10.49 -25.27
N LEU A 106 8.12 -10.83 -26.27
CA LEU A 106 9.08 -11.95 -26.21
C LEU A 106 10.45 -11.58 -25.62
N GLY A 107 10.54 -10.48 -24.87
CA GLY A 107 11.79 -9.98 -24.30
C GLY A 107 12.53 -8.94 -25.13
N ASN A 108 12.30 -8.86 -26.44
CA ASN A 108 12.96 -7.88 -27.32
C ASN A 108 12.12 -6.61 -27.54
N LEU A 109 12.68 -5.46 -27.17
CA LEU A 109 12.07 -4.15 -27.45
C LEU A 109 12.03 -3.87 -28.96
N GLY A 110 10.91 -3.38 -29.45
CA GLY A 110 10.70 -3.08 -30.88
C GLY A 110 10.14 -4.23 -31.73
N THR A 111 9.98 -5.42 -31.13
CA THR A 111 9.23 -6.53 -31.77
C THR A 111 7.73 -6.37 -31.58
N ALA A 112 6.94 -7.09 -32.39
CA ALA A 112 5.49 -7.08 -32.27
C ALA A 112 5.07 -7.55 -30.87
N THR A 113 4.06 -6.89 -30.31
CA THR A 113 3.49 -7.22 -29.01
C THR A 113 2.00 -7.51 -29.15
N ARG A 114 1.47 -8.36 -28.26
CA ARG A 114 0.05 -8.70 -28.24
C ARG A 114 -0.63 -8.08 -27.02
N SER A 115 -1.71 -7.35 -27.23
CA SER A 115 -2.55 -6.86 -26.13
C SER A 115 -3.29 -8.02 -25.46
N ILE A 116 -3.32 -8.03 -24.13
CA ILE A 116 -4.11 -8.95 -23.32
C ILE A 116 -5.56 -8.45 -23.19
N LEU A 117 -5.77 -7.14 -23.37
CA LEU A 117 -7.10 -6.51 -23.26
C LEU A 117 -7.94 -6.67 -24.53
N PHE A 118 -7.30 -6.96 -25.66
CA PHE A 118 -7.96 -7.10 -26.94
C PHE A 118 -7.70 -8.47 -27.55
N THR A 119 -8.74 -9.30 -27.54
CA THR A 119 -8.80 -10.55 -28.31
C THR A 119 -9.86 -10.35 -29.38
N PRO A 120 -9.47 -10.18 -30.66
CA PRO A 120 -10.45 -10.23 -31.74
C PRO A 120 -10.93 -11.68 -31.85
N GLU A 121 -12.23 -11.88 -31.63
CA GLU A 121 -12.95 -13.12 -31.97
C GLU A 121 -13.07 -13.29 -33.48
#